data_AF-R3W2Y4-F1
#
_entry.id   AF-R3W2Y4-F1
#
_cell.length_a   1.000
_cell.length_b   1.000
_cell.length_c   1.000
_cell.angle_alpha   90.00
_cell.angle_beta   90.00
_cell.angle_gamma   90.00
#
_symmetry.space_group_name_H-M   'P 1'
#
loop_
_entity.id
_entity.type
_entity.pdbx_description
1 polymer ?
#
loop_
_entity_poly.entity_id
_entity_poly.type
_entity_poly.pdbx_seq_one_letter_code
_entity_poly.pdbx_strand_id
1 'polypeptide(L)'
;MIYQSSKKLSKCSKQELLLLLQAEVENRDKLIQLIDKEWDKWNRVIEDTQFPTFQGNERKSLLEGIEMIGNLVKNFYGTGD
;
A
#
# COMPACT_ATOMS: atom_id res chain seq x y z
N MET A 1 3.08 -8.15 16.53
CA MET A 1 3.98 -9.28 16.82
C MET A 1 4.43 -9.82 15.47
N ILE A 2 5.72 -9.71 15.10
CA ILE A 2 6.19 -10.25 13.82
C ILE A 2 6.43 -11.74 14.04
N TYR A 3 5.54 -12.58 13.50
CA TYR A 3 5.66 -14.04 13.64
C TYR A 3 6.64 -14.56 12.58
N GLN A 4 7.93 -14.60 12.90
CA GLN A 4 8.94 -15.28 12.08
C GLN A 4 8.93 -16.77 12.42
N SER A 5 8.06 -17.52 11.74
CA SER A 5 8.06 -18.99 11.84
C SER A 5 9.12 -19.57 10.91
N SER A 6 10.22 -20.09 11.49
CA SER A 6 11.18 -20.96 10.83
C SER A 6 10.65 -22.39 10.59
N LYS A 7 9.40 -22.65 11.02
CA LYS A 7 8.71 -23.94 10.89
C LYS A 7 8.08 -24.04 9.50
N LYS A 8 8.27 -25.18 8.81
CA LYS A 8 7.57 -25.46 7.55
C LYS A 8 6.06 -25.49 7.80
N LEU A 9 5.26 -24.83 6.96
CA LEU A 9 3.80 -24.75 7.08
C LEU A 9 3.12 -26.13 7.21
N SER A 10 3.67 -27.16 6.56
CA SER A 10 3.19 -28.53 6.64
C SER A 10 3.32 -29.19 8.02
N LYS A 11 4.06 -28.57 8.95
CA LYS A 11 4.23 -29.03 10.33
C LYS A 11 3.49 -28.15 11.34
N CYS A 12 2.73 -27.15 10.88
CA CYS A 12 1.96 -26.28 11.77
C CYS A 12 0.62 -26.93 12.12
N SER A 13 0.20 -26.80 13.38
CA SER A 13 -1.15 -27.17 13.80
C SER A 13 -2.18 -26.20 13.19
N LYS A 14 -3.45 -26.61 13.13
CA LYS A 14 -4.54 -25.73 12.66
C LYS A 14 -4.56 -24.39 13.41
N GLN A 15 -4.30 -24.39 14.71
CA GLN A 15 -4.28 -23.19 15.55
C GLN A 15 -3.09 -22.28 15.20
N GLU A 16 -1.91 -22.86 14.97
CA GLU A 16 -0.73 -22.12 14.53
C GLU A 16 -0.96 -21.45 13.16
N LEU A 17 -1.61 -22.15 12.23
CA LEU A 17 -1.97 -21.61 10.91
C LEU A 17 -2.99 -20.47 11.00
N LEU A 18 -4.00 -20.57 11.88
CA LEU A 18 -4.97 -19.50 12.09
C LEU A 18 -4.30 -18.25 12.70
N LEU A 19 -3.40 -18.42 13.65
CA LEU A 19 -2.62 -17.33 14.24
C LEU A 19 -1.74 -16.63 13.19
N LEU A 20 -1.11 -17.40 12.31
CA LEU A 20 -0.33 -16.87 11.19
C LEU A 20 -1.18 -16.01 10.26
N LEU A 21 -2.36 -16.49 9.87
CA LEU A 21 -3.28 -15.74 9.01
C LEU A 21 -3.79 -14.46 9.69
N GLN A 22 -4.13 -14.54 10.98
CA GLN A 22 -4.59 -13.37 11.73
C GLN A 22 -3.49 -12.31 11.84
N ALA A 23 -2.26 -12.72 12.14
CA ALA A 23 -1.11 -11.81 12.17
C ALA A 23 -0.83 -11.18 10.80
N GLU A 24 -1.01 -11.92 9.71
CA GLU A 24 -0.86 -11.41 8.35
C GLU A 24 -1.92 -10.34 8.02
N VAL A 25 -3.18 -10.56 8.40
CA VAL A 25 -4.25 -9.56 8.24
C VAL A 25 -3.93 -8.29 9.04
N GLU A 26 -3.53 -8.42 10.30
CA GLU A 26 -3.14 -7.27 11.14
C GLU A 26 -1.94 -6.51 10.57
N ASN A 27 -0.98 -7.21 9.97
CA ASN A 27 0.19 -6.59 9.36
C ASN A 27 -0.20 -5.82 8.09
N ARG A 28 -1.11 -6.36 7.28
CA ARG A 28 -1.63 -5.66 6.08
C ARG A 28 -2.40 -4.41 6.45
N ASP A 29 -3.23 -4.47 7.47
CA ASP A 29 -3.98 -3.28 7.95
C ASP A 29 -3.03 -2.16 8.42
N LYS A 30 -1.97 -2.52 9.16
CA LYS A 30 -0.93 -1.55 9.55
C LYS A 30 -0.19 -0.96 8.35
N LEU A 31 0.06 -1.75 7.31
CA LEU A 31 0.69 -1.27 6.10
C LEU A 31 -0.18 -0.24 5.39
N ILE A 32 -1.49 -0.49 5.28
CA ILE A 32 -2.46 0.45 4.70
C ILE A 32 -2.44 1.76 5.48
N GLN A 33 -2.53 1.71 6.81
CA GLN A 33 -2.49 2.92 7.65
C GLN A 33 -1.19 3.72 7.49
N LEU A 34 -0.05 3.06 7.29
CA LEU A 34 1.22 3.73 7.01
C LEU A 34 1.23 4.41 5.65
N ILE A 35 0.68 3.75 4.62
CA ILE A 35 0.54 4.32 3.28
C ILE A 35 -0.36 5.55 3.33
N ASP A 36 -1.52 5.47 3.98
CA ASP A 36 -2.46 6.59 4.12
C ASP A 36 -1.80 7.76 4.85
N LYS A 37 -1.08 7.48 5.93
CA LYS A 37 -0.36 8.51 6.70
C LYS A 37 0.71 9.23 5.88
N GLU A 38 1.52 8.49 5.11
CA GLU A 38 2.55 9.10 4.25
C GLU A 38 1.94 9.83 3.05
N TRP A 39 0.82 9.33 2.51
CA TRP A 39 0.04 10.01 1.47
C TRP A 39 -0.50 11.36 1.96
N ASP A 40 -1.12 11.38 3.14
CA ASP A 40 -1.62 12.60 3.76
C ASP A 40 -0.50 13.59 4.08
N LYS A 41 0.64 13.10 4.59
CA LYS A 41 1.81 13.94 4.85
C LYS A 41 2.34 14.57 3.57
N TRP A 42 2.39 13.81 2.46
CA TRP A 42 2.81 14.34 1.17
C TRP A 42 1.83 15.39 0.63
N ASN A 43 0.53 15.16 0.76
CA ASN A 43 -0.50 16.15 0.41
C ASN A 43 -0.37 17.44 1.24
N ARG A 44 0.02 17.35 2.51
CA ARG A 44 0.30 18.54 3.35
C ARG A 44 1.60 19.26 2.98
N VAL A 45 2.62 18.54 2.51
CA VAL A 45 3.88 19.15 2.01
C VAL A 45 3.66 19.84 0.66
N ILE A 46 2.69 19.39 -0.12
CA ILE A 46 2.23 20.04 -1.35
C ILE A 46 1.55 21.39 -1.09
N GLU A 47 0.90 21.56 0.06
CA GLU A 47 0.33 22.84 0.50
C GLU A 47 1.41 23.78 1.08
N ASP A 48 2.61 23.77 0.48
CA ASP A 48 3.61 24.78 0.79
C ASP A 48 3.03 26.15 0.45
N THR A 49 2.70 26.89 1.51
CA THR A 49 1.90 28.13 1.55
C THR A 49 2.31 29.25 0.61
N GLN A 50 3.44 29.13 -0.10
CA GLN A 50 3.90 30.13 -1.06
C GLN A 50 3.39 29.90 -2.51
N PHE A 51 3.04 28.68 -2.93
CA PHE A 51 2.62 28.40 -4.31
C PHE A 51 1.58 27.26 -4.40
N PRO A 52 0.29 27.52 -4.11
CA PRO A 52 -0.77 26.49 -3.98
C PRO A 52 -1.12 25.71 -5.25
N THR A 53 -0.53 26.03 -6.41
CA THR A 53 -0.82 25.39 -7.70
C THR A 53 0.44 24.98 -8.48
N PHE A 54 1.63 25.06 -7.90
CA PHE A 54 2.85 24.63 -8.60
C PHE A 54 2.96 23.10 -8.57
N GLN A 55 2.53 22.45 -9.66
CA GLN A 55 2.89 21.07 -9.91
C GLN A 55 4.27 21.06 -10.58
N GLY A 56 5.33 20.82 -9.80
CA GLY A 56 6.66 20.58 -10.37
C GLY A 56 6.59 19.43 -11.38
N ASN A 57 7.42 19.48 -12.44
CA ASN A 57 7.42 18.49 -13.51
C ASN A 57 7.51 17.04 -12.98
N GLU A 58 8.24 16.83 -11.88
CA GLU A 58 8.35 15.54 -11.19
C GLU A 58 7.01 15.01 -10.68
N ARG A 59 6.15 15.90 -10.14
CA ARG A 59 4.81 15.53 -9.65
C ARG A 59 3.89 15.13 -10.79
N LYS A 60 4.00 15.81 -11.93
CA LYS A 60 3.21 15.47 -13.13
C LYS A 60 3.60 14.08 -13.65
N SER A 61 4.90 13.81 -13.80
CA SER A 61 5.40 12.50 -14.23
C SER A 61 5.07 11.38 -13.24
N LEU A 62 5.07 11.66 -11.94
CA LEU A 62 4.66 10.69 -10.92
C LEU A 62 3.16 10.35 -11.01
N LEU A 63 2.30 11.36 -11.17
CA LEU A 63 0.86 11.16 -11.32
C LEU A 63 0.53 10.37 -12.60
N GLU A 64 1.19 10.70 -13.73
CA GLU A 64 1.09 9.93 -14.97
C GLU A 64 1.52 8.47 -14.79
N GLY A 65 2.59 8.22 -14.01
CA GLY A 65 3.04 6.87 -13.68
C GLY A 65 2.04 6.10 -12.80
N ILE A 66 1.45 6.75 -11.81
CA ILE A 66 0.44 6.14 -10.93
C ILE A 66 -0.84 5.81 -11.72
N GLU A 67 -1.27 6.69 -12.63
CA GLU A 67 -2.42 6.45 -13.50
C GLU A 67 -2.16 5.28 -14.45
N MET A 68 -0.96 5.20 -15.05
CA MET A 68 -0.56 4.10 -15.92
C MET A 68 -0.58 2.75 -15.18
N ILE A 69 -0.04 2.71 -13.96
CA ILE A 69 -0.07 1.50 -13.12
C ILE A 69 -1.50 1.14 -12.74
N GLY A 70 -2.34 2.12 -12.39
CA GLY A 70 -3.76 1.91 -12.09
C GLY A 70 -4.51 1.29 -13.26
N ASN A 71 -4.27 1.77 -14.48
CA ASN A 71 -4.87 1.23 -15.69
C ASN A 71 -4.35 -0.18 -16.03
N LEU A 72 -3.06 -0.45 -15.81
CA LEU A 72 -2.47 -1.78 -15.93
C LEU A 72 -3.13 -2.78 -14.98
N VAL A 73 -3.34 -2.40 -13.72
CA VAL A 73 -4.00 -3.22 -12.71
C VAL A 73 -5.47 -3.47 -13.10
N LYS A 74 -6.21 -2.43 -13.51
CA LYS A 74 -7.60 -2.57 -13.97
C LYS A 74 -7.73 -3.52 -15.17
N ASN A 75 -6.84 -3.38 -16.16
CA ASN A 75 -6.81 -4.24 -17.34
C ASN A 75 -6.40 -5.68 -17.00
N PHE A 76 -5.52 -5.88 -16.02
CA PHE A 76 -5.09 -7.21 -15.58
C PHE A 76 -6.21 -7.97 -14.84
N TYR A 77 -6.98 -7.29 -13.99
CA TYR A 77 -8.08 -7.89 -13.24
C TYR A 77 -9.41 -7.93 -14.02
N GLY A 78 -9.43 -7.46 -15.27
CA GLY A 78 -10.62 -7.49 -16.12
C GLY A 78 -11.76 -6.58 -15.63
N THR A 79 -11.48 -5.66 -14.70
CA THR A 79 -12.43 -4.61 -14.29
C THR A 79 -12.28 -3.42 -15.23
N GLY A 80 -12.52 -3.65 -16.52
CA GLY A 80 -12.87 -2.60 -17.46
C GLY A 80 -14.38 -2.43 -17.43
N ASP A 81 -14.86 -1.18 -17.47
CA ASP A 81 -16.26 -0.89 -17.76
C ASP A 81 -16.71 -1.55 -19.08
#